data_AF-A0A3D1JRH2-F1
#
_entry.id   AF-A0A3D1JRH2-F1
#
_cell.length_a   1.000
_cell.length_b   1.000
_cell.length_c   1.000
_cell.angle_alpha   90.00
_cell.angle_beta   90.00
_cell.angle_gamma   90.00
#
_symmetry.space_group_name_H-M   'P 1'
#
loop_
_entity.id
_entity.type
_entity.pdbx_description
1 polymer ?
#
loop_
_entity_poly.entity_id
_entity_poly.type
_entity_poly.pdbx_seq_one_letter_code
_entity_poly.pdbx_strand_id
1 'polypeptide(L)'
;GFWQAELARAGCDAPHPFACTVRLARRLYPEAPNHQLGTLARFHQLPSAGRAHRALADAQVTAALLLRIQQDLAERWGVADAGHDFLMALQACAKTQLPTFLHKHGAAAWPQPTRYAAR
;
A
#
# COMPACT_ATOMS: atom_id res chain seq x y z
N GLY A 1 -7.25 8.88 -17.79
CA GLY A 1 -6.26 7.78 -17.99
C GLY A 1 -6.80 6.76 -19.00
N PHE A 2 -6.03 5.74 -19.37
CA PHE A 2 -6.43 4.73 -20.37
C PHE A 2 -7.82 4.15 -20.11
N TRP A 3 -8.08 3.63 -18.90
CA TRP A 3 -9.37 3.06 -18.50
C TRP A 3 -10.57 3.99 -18.74
N GLN A 4 -10.49 5.24 -18.26
CA GLN A 4 -11.55 6.23 -18.42
C GLN A 4 -11.79 6.59 -19.89
N ALA A 5 -10.72 6.68 -20.69
CA ALA A 5 -10.83 7.00 -22.12
C ALA A 5 -11.51 5.86 -22.88
N GLU A 6 -11.14 4.60 -22.61
CA GLU A 6 -11.74 3.44 -23.27
C GLU A 6 -13.21 3.24 -22.86
N LEU A 7 -13.56 3.44 -21.58
CA LEU A 7 -14.96 3.38 -21.14
C LEU A 7 -15.80 4.52 -21.76
N ALA A 8 -15.26 5.73 -21.85
CA ALA A 8 -15.95 6.83 -22.50
C ALA A 8 -16.22 6.53 -23.99
N ARG A 9 -15.26 5.91 -24.70
CA ARG A 9 -15.45 5.44 -26.08
C ARG A 9 -16.49 4.34 -26.20
N ALA A 10 -16.60 3.49 -25.18
CA ALA A 10 -17.62 2.45 -25.10
C ALA A 10 -19.00 2.97 -24.66
N GLY A 11 -19.14 4.26 -24.34
CA GLY A 11 -20.39 4.84 -23.84
C GLY A 11 -20.74 4.43 -22.40
N CYS A 12 -19.74 4.03 -21.61
CA CYS A 12 -19.92 3.58 -20.24
C CYS A 12 -19.46 4.64 -19.23
N ASP A 13 -20.19 4.75 -18.12
CA ASP A 13 -19.73 5.51 -16.95
C ASP A 13 -18.47 4.88 -16.36
N ALA A 14 -17.55 5.72 -15.88
CA ALA A 14 -16.24 5.29 -15.36
C ALA A 14 -15.96 5.77 -13.92
N PRO A 15 -16.85 5.51 -12.93
CA PRO A 15 -16.51 5.75 -11.54
C PRO A 15 -15.32 4.86 -11.17
N HIS A 16 -14.23 5.49 -10.74
CA HIS A 16 -12.97 4.79 -10.51
C HIS A 16 -12.30 5.24 -9.20
N PRO A 17 -12.92 5.02 -8.03
CA PRO A 17 -12.21 5.09 -6.77
C PRO A 17 -11.19 3.95 -6.70
N PHE A 18 -9.92 4.27 -6.44
CA PHE A 18 -8.87 3.25 -6.35
C PHE A 18 -7.82 3.60 -5.30
N ALA A 19 -7.41 2.59 -4.54
CA ALA A 19 -6.23 2.64 -3.71
C ALA A 19 -4.98 2.31 -4.54
N CYS A 20 -4.04 3.24 -4.62
CA CYS A 20 -2.81 3.12 -5.39
C CYS A 20 -1.68 2.62 -4.50
N THR A 21 -1.20 1.39 -4.74
CA THR A 21 -0.09 0.77 -4.00
C THR A 21 1.18 1.63 -4.02
N VAL A 22 1.48 2.34 -5.11
CA VAL A 22 2.62 3.28 -5.16
C VAL A 22 2.42 4.48 -4.23
N ARG A 23 1.22 5.06 -4.16
CA ARG A 23 0.92 6.20 -3.26
C ARG A 23 0.97 5.79 -1.79
N LEU A 24 0.52 4.57 -1.50
CA LEU A 24 0.60 3.95 -0.17
C LEU A 24 2.06 3.67 0.19
N ALA A 25 2.82 3.04 -0.69
CA ALA A 25 4.22 2.70 -0.47
C ALA A 25 5.10 3.93 -0.21
N ARG A 26 4.87 5.05 -0.92
CA ARG A 26 5.56 6.33 -0.66
C ARG A 26 5.37 6.86 0.76
N ARG A 27 4.25 6.52 1.41
CA ARG A 27 3.93 6.92 2.78
C ARG A 27 4.48 5.93 3.79
N LEU A 28 4.25 4.64 3.55
CA LEU A 28 4.56 3.57 4.49
C LEU A 28 6.03 3.15 4.48
N TYR A 29 6.72 3.31 3.35
CA TYR A 29 8.09 2.85 3.14
C TYR A 29 8.99 3.97 2.63
N PRO A 30 9.20 5.05 3.41
CA PRO A 30 10.12 6.13 3.03
C PRO A 30 11.58 5.68 2.87
N GLU A 31 11.94 4.54 3.44
CA GLU A 31 13.27 3.92 3.39
C GLU A 31 13.54 3.13 2.10
N ALA A 32 12.51 2.86 1.29
CA ALA A 32 12.69 2.16 0.01
C ALA A 32 13.53 3.04 -0.95
N PRO A 33 14.49 2.46 -1.73
CA PRO A 33 15.34 3.24 -2.63
C PRO A 33 14.56 4.06 -3.67
N ASN A 34 13.44 3.50 -4.13
CA ASN A 34 12.39 4.18 -4.90
C ASN A 34 11.11 3.32 -4.85
N HIS A 35 10.02 3.86 -5.41
CA HIS A 35 8.69 3.23 -5.38
C HIS A 35 8.26 2.68 -6.74
N GLN A 36 9.21 2.30 -7.60
CA GLN A 36 8.89 1.50 -8.79
C GLN A 36 8.45 0.09 -8.35
N LEU A 37 7.53 -0.54 -9.09
CA LEU A 37 6.97 -1.84 -8.72
C LEU A 37 8.05 -2.91 -8.52
N GLY A 38 9.03 -3.01 -9.43
CA GLY A 38 10.14 -3.96 -9.31
C GLY A 38 11.05 -3.70 -8.11
N THR A 39 11.27 -2.44 -7.74
CA THR A 39 12.04 -2.08 -6.54
C THR A 39 11.29 -2.47 -5.28
N LEU A 40 9.99 -2.18 -5.20
CA LEU A 40 9.15 -2.55 -4.06
C LEU A 40 9.02 -4.07 -3.92
N ALA A 41 8.87 -4.78 -5.03
CA ALA A 41 8.83 -6.24 -5.04
C ALA A 41 10.10 -6.83 -4.45
N ARG A 42 11.28 -6.38 -4.89
CA ARG A 42 12.55 -6.81 -4.32
C ARG A 42 12.73 -6.38 -2.86
N PHE A 43 12.36 -5.14 -2.53
CA PHE A 43 12.48 -4.59 -1.17
C PHE A 43 11.69 -5.44 -0.15
N HIS A 44 10.49 -5.89 -0.52
CA HIS A 44 9.65 -6.76 0.30
C HIS A 44 9.85 -8.26 0.05
N GLN A 45 10.80 -8.65 -0.80
CA GLN A 45 11.07 -10.04 -1.18
C GLN A 45 9.81 -10.76 -1.73
N LEU A 46 9.02 -10.06 -2.54
CA LEU A 46 7.80 -10.60 -3.13
C LEU A 46 8.11 -11.62 -4.23
N PRO A 47 7.21 -12.61 -4.45
CA PRO A 47 7.35 -13.58 -5.53
C PRO A 47 7.47 -12.91 -6.91
N SER A 48 8.33 -13.46 -7.76
CA SER A 48 8.38 -13.08 -9.17
C SER A 48 7.23 -13.73 -9.93
N ALA A 49 6.53 -12.97 -10.77
CA ALA A 49 5.37 -13.43 -11.55
C ALA A 49 5.69 -13.60 -13.05
N GLY A 50 6.85 -14.18 -13.37
CA GLY A 50 7.32 -14.32 -14.75
C GLY A 50 7.96 -13.04 -15.29
N ARG A 51 7.92 -12.83 -16.61
CA ARG A 51 8.59 -11.67 -17.23
C ARG A 51 7.90 -10.36 -16.82
N ALA A 52 8.63 -9.49 -16.11
CA ALA A 52 8.20 -8.13 -15.80
C ALA A 52 7.81 -7.36 -17.08
N HIS A 53 6.92 -6.36 -16.93
CA HIS A 53 6.37 -5.57 -18.04
C HIS A 53 5.34 -6.29 -18.91
N ARG A 54 4.76 -7.39 -18.39
CA ARG A 54 3.53 -7.97 -18.91
C ARG A 54 2.41 -7.57 -17.95
N ALA A 55 1.31 -7.05 -18.51
CA ALA A 55 0.19 -6.56 -17.70
C ALA A 55 -0.27 -7.55 -16.62
N LEU A 56 -0.35 -8.85 -16.95
CA LEU A 56 -0.70 -9.89 -15.97
C LEU A 56 0.35 -10.04 -14.87
N ALA A 57 1.64 -10.12 -15.22
CA ALA A 57 2.72 -10.24 -14.25
C ALA A 57 2.76 -9.02 -13.32
N ASP A 58 2.62 -7.81 -13.88
CA ASP A 58 2.61 -6.58 -13.10
C ASP A 58 1.37 -6.50 -12.19
N ALA A 59 0.21 -6.99 -12.64
CA ALA A 59 -0.99 -7.09 -11.82
C ALA A 59 -0.82 -8.08 -10.64
N GLN A 60 -0.20 -9.24 -10.89
CA GLN A 60 0.08 -10.24 -9.85
C GLN A 60 1.06 -9.71 -8.79
N VAL A 61 2.14 -9.05 -9.22
CA VAL A 61 3.09 -8.41 -8.29
C VAL A 61 2.42 -7.27 -7.52
N THR A 62 1.55 -6.49 -8.18
CA THR A 62 0.79 -5.42 -7.51
C THR A 62 -0.17 -5.98 -6.46
N ALA A 63 -0.83 -7.11 -6.73
CA ALA A 63 -1.68 -7.80 -5.76
C ALA A 63 -0.87 -8.33 -4.57
N ALA A 64 0.28 -8.95 -4.81
CA ALA A 64 1.18 -9.38 -3.75
C ALA A 64 1.66 -8.20 -2.88
N LEU A 65 1.97 -7.06 -3.51
CA LEU A 65 2.35 -5.84 -2.81
C LEU A 65 1.20 -5.28 -1.97
N LEU A 66 -0.04 -5.32 -2.46
CA LEU A 66 -1.20 -4.89 -1.70
C LEU A 66 -1.39 -5.74 -0.44
N LEU A 67 -1.32 -7.06 -0.57
CA LEU A 67 -1.40 -7.98 0.57
C LEU A 67 -0.28 -7.70 1.58
N ARG A 68 0.93 -7.44 1.10
CA ARG A 68 2.05 -7.07 1.96
C ARG A 68 1.79 -5.76 2.72
N ILE A 69 1.25 -4.75 2.05
CA ILE A 69 0.86 -3.48 2.68
C ILE A 69 -0.15 -3.71 3.79
N GLN A 70 -1.19 -4.51 3.54
CA GLN A 70 -2.21 -4.82 4.54
C GLN A 70 -1.63 -5.59 5.73
N GLN A 71 -0.74 -6.54 5.48
CA GLN A 71 -0.02 -7.27 6.53
C GLN A 71 0.85 -6.34 7.38
N ASP A 72 1.67 -5.48 6.77
CA ASP A 72 2.49 -4.52 7.52
C ASP A 72 1.61 -3.54 8.32
N LEU A 73 0.44 -3.14 7.79
CA LEU A 73 -0.55 -2.32 8.49
C LEU A 73 -1.08 -2.99 9.77
N ALA A 74 -1.37 -4.28 9.71
CA ALA A 74 -1.76 -5.07 10.86
C ALA A 74 -0.61 -5.25 11.86
N GLU A 75 0.57 -5.69 11.39
CA GLU A 75 1.70 -6.07 12.25
C GLU A 75 2.36 -4.88 12.95
N ARG A 76 2.49 -3.73 12.27
CA ARG A 76 3.24 -2.57 12.79
C ARG A 76 2.35 -1.52 13.45
N TRP A 77 1.08 -1.43 13.04
CA TRP A 77 0.16 -0.38 13.50
C TRP A 77 -1.16 -0.91 14.05
N GLY A 78 -1.37 -2.22 14.13
CA GLY A 78 -2.56 -2.82 14.71
C GLY A 78 -3.84 -2.58 13.90
N VAL A 79 -3.71 -2.26 12.61
CA VAL A 79 -4.87 -2.05 11.71
C VAL A 79 -5.25 -3.39 11.10
N ALA A 80 -6.16 -4.12 11.76
CA ALA A 80 -6.52 -5.48 11.38
C ALA A 80 -7.31 -5.57 10.06
N ASP A 81 -8.13 -4.56 9.73
CA ASP A 81 -8.95 -4.54 8.52
C ASP A 81 -8.67 -3.28 7.68
N ALA A 82 -7.55 -3.34 6.94
CA ALA A 82 -7.18 -2.30 5.98
C ALA A 82 -7.90 -2.48 4.64
N GLY A 83 -9.23 -2.35 4.64
CA GLY A 83 -10.09 -2.41 3.46
C GLY A 83 -9.98 -1.21 2.52
N HIS A 84 -10.77 -1.21 1.44
CA HIS A 84 -10.69 -0.21 0.37
C HIS A 84 -10.80 1.25 0.87
N ASP A 85 -11.81 1.55 1.68
CA ASP A 85 -12.05 2.92 2.16
C ASP A 85 -10.93 3.41 3.09
N PHE A 86 -10.40 2.52 3.92
CA PHE A 86 -9.24 2.82 4.77
C PHE A 86 -8.02 3.16 3.92
N LEU A 87 -7.72 2.35 2.90
CA LEU A 87 -6.59 2.57 2.01
C LEU A 87 -6.77 3.85 1.17
N MET A 88 -8.00 4.17 0.77
CA MET A 88 -8.36 5.43 0.11
C MET A 88 -8.08 6.65 1.01
N ALA A 89 -8.47 6.58 2.29
CA ALA A 89 -8.18 7.64 3.26
C ALA A 89 -6.67 7.76 3.53
N LEU A 90 -5.98 6.62 3.70
CA LEU A 90 -4.55 6.56 3.95
C LEU A 90 -3.74 7.17 2.80
N GLN A 91 -4.07 6.86 1.54
CA GLN A 91 -3.37 7.44 0.39
C GLN A 91 -3.64 8.94 0.18
N ALA A 92 -4.71 9.47 0.77
CA ALA A 92 -5.05 10.89 0.75
C ALA A 92 -4.40 11.64 1.93
N CYS A 93 -4.11 10.94 3.03
CA CYS A 93 -3.48 11.49 4.22
C CYS A 93 -2.13 12.17 3.90
N ALA A 94 -1.90 13.35 4.47
CA ALA A 94 -0.62 14.04 4.41
C ALA A 94 0.43 13.25 5.20
N LYS A 95 1.68 13.21 4.70
CA LYS A 95 2.76 12.44 5.34
C LYS A 95 3.01 12.84 6.80
N THR A 96 2.83 14.13 7.13
CA THR A 96 2.96 14.67 8.48
C THR A 96 1.87 14.18 9.44
N GLN A 97 0.68 13.86 8.92
CA GLN A 97 -0.46 13.38 9.69
C GLN A 97 -0.52 11.84 9.77
N LEU A 98 0.33 11.15 9.02
CA LEU A 98 0.34 9.69 8.93
C LEU A 98 0.46 9.01 10.31
N PRO A 99 1.36 9.42 11.23
CA PRO A 99 1.47 8.77 12.54
C PRO A 99 0.18 8.89 13.35
N THR A 100 -0.43 10.09 13.37
CA THR A 100 -1.69 10.35 14.06
C THR A 100 -2.85 9.58 13.43
N PHE A 101 -2.91 9.54 12.10
CA PHE A 101 -3.91 8.78 11.36
C PHE A 101 -3.84 7.29 11.72
N LEU A 102 -2.64 6.68 11.67
CA LEU A 102 -2.47 5.28 12.00
C LEU A 102 -2.76 4.99 13.48
N HIS A 103 -2.33 5.85 14.40
CA HIS A 103 -2.63 5.69 15.82
C HIS A 103 -4.14 5.73 16.12
N LYS A 104 -4.89 6.58 15.43
CA LYS A 104 -6.36 6.67 15.57
C LYS A 104 -7.09 5.41 15.10
N HIS A 105 -6.54 4.70 14.10
CA HIS A 105 -7.20 3.57 13.46
C HIS A 105 -6.60 2.20 13.84
N GLY A 106 -5.48 2.18 14.58
CA GLY A 106 -4.97 0.97 15.19
C GLY A 106 -5.88 0.51 16.33
N ALA A 107 -5.89 -0.79 16.61
CA ALA A 107 -6.51 -1.31 17.83
C ALA A 107 -5.96 -0.55 19.04
N ALA A 108 -6.86 0.04 19.84
CA ALA A 108 -6.47 0.71 21.07
C ALA A 108 -5.62 -0.25 21.93
N ALA A 109 -4.41 0.20 22.27
CA ALA A 109 -3.37 -0.46 23.06
C ALA A 109 -2.47 -1.50 22.36
N TRP A 110 -1.24 -1.06 22.03
CA TRP A 110 -0.06 -1.92 22.24
C TRP A 110 1.07 -1.09 22.89
N PRO A 111 1.54 -1.46 24.09
CA PRO A 111 2.69 -0.83 24.73
C PRO A 111 3.98 -1.18 23.97
N GLN A 112 4.86 -0.19 23.81
CA GLN A 112 6.16 -0.33 23.17
C GLN A 112 6.91 -1.55 23.76
N PRO A 113 7.43 -2.49 22.95
CA PRO A 113 8.46 -3.38 23.45
C PRO A 113 9.68 -2.51 23.77
N THR A 114 9.96 -2.37 25.06
CA THR A 114 11.20 -1.79 25.57
C THR A 114 12.37 -2.46 24.87
N ARG A 115 12.99 -1.77 23.91
CA ARG A 115 14.31 -2.17 23.43
C ARG A 115 15.30 -1.79 24.51
N TYR A 116 15.61 -2.79 25.33
CA TYR A 116 16.89 -3.04 26.00
C TYR A 116 17.71 -1.80 26.37
N ALA A 117 17.70 -1.49 27.67
CA ALA A 117 18.92 -1.07 28.32
C ALA A 117 19.87 -2.29 28.38
N ALA A 118 20.98 -2.22 27.66
CA ALA A 118 22.26 -2.87 27.97
C ALA A 118 23.30 -2.12 27.11
N ARG A 119 24.22 -1.34 27.69
CA ARG A 119 25.50 -1.80 28.26
C ARG A 119 26.25 -2.74 27.32
#